data_AF-A0A8B7JBI9-F1
#
_entry.id   AF-A0A8B7JBI9-F1
#
_cell.length_a   1.000
_cell.length_b   1.000
_cell.length_c   1.000
_cell.angle_alpha   90.00
_cell.angle_beta   90.00
_cell.angle_gamma   90.00
#
_symmetry.space_group_name_H-M   'P 1'
#
loop_
_entity.id
_entity.type
_entity.pdbx_description
1 polymer ?
#
loop_
_entity_poly.entity_id
_entity_poly.type
_entity_poly.pdbx_seq_one_letter_code
_entity_poly.pdbx_strand_id
1 'polypeptide(L)'
;STFQATKSKVSEESDAPPPKRPHIFYGSLEEKERERLAKGESGLLGKDGVKAAIEAGNINISSGEVFDLEDHMSERQAEVLAEFERRKRARQINVSTDDSEVKACLRALGEPITLFGEGPAERRERLRNILSVVGTDALKKSRKDDDKSKKSKEEYQQTWYHEGPRSLKTARLWLANYSLPRAVKRLEEARLLKEIPEATRTSQRQELHKSLRVGLASARLRFCQKRSEG
;
A
#
# COMPACT_ATOMS: atom_id res chain seq x y z
N SER A 1 36.30 -28.82 55.34
CA SER A 1 37.13 -27.78 54.72
C SER A 1 36.42 -26.46 54.92
N THR A 2 36.76 -25.81 56.03
CA THR A 2 36.33 -24.47 56.41
C THR A 2 37.36 -23.52 55.82
N PHE A 3 36.95 -22.48 55.10
CA PHE A 3 37.84 -21.36 54.80
C PHE A 3 37.16 -20.04 55.15
N GLN A 4 37.66 -19.46 56.24
CA GLN A 4 37.60 -18.07 56.60
C GLN A 4 38.46 -17.25 55.62
N ALA A 5 38.06 -16.00 55.37
CA ALA A 5 38.95 -14.89 55.00
C ALA A 5 38.25 -13.58 55.41
N THR A 6 38.50 -13.11 56.62
CA THR A 6 39.43 -12.02 56.96
C THR A 6 38.90 -10.61 56.68
N LYS A 7 38.63 -9.97 57.81
CA LYS A 7 38.25 -8.60 58.10
C LYS A 7 39.40 -7.64 57.74
N SER A 8 39.08 -6.53 57.09
CA SER A 8 39.90 -5.30 57.11
C SER A 8 38.99 -4.14 57.47
N LYS A 9 39.27 -3.55 58.64
CA LYS A 9 38.52 -2.47 59.28
C LYS A 9 39.35 -1.18 59.13
N VAL A 10 38.70 -0.13 58.62
CA VAL A 10 38.74 1.29 59.08
C VAL A 10 40.02 2.12 58.93
N SER A 11 39.83 3.29 58.31
CA SER A 11 40.15 4.66 58.78
C SER A 11 39.78 5.62 57.63
N GLU A 12 39.32 6.86 57.76
CA GLU A 12 38.84 7.75 58.83
C GLU A 12 38.25 8.97 58.08
N GLU A 13 37.46 9.80 58.78
CA GLU A 13 37.23 11.22 58.46
C GLU A 13 36.45 11.62 57.18
N SER A 14 35.14 11.85 57.32
CA SER A 14 34.56 13.20 57.08
C SER A 14 33.11 13.21 57.56
N ASP A 15 32.90 13.70 58.78
CA ASP A 15 31.59 14.13 59.27
C ASP A 15 31.20 15.41 58.52
N ALA A 16 30.35 15.28 57.51
CA ALA A 16 29.69 16.41 56.86
C ALA A 16 28.23 16.04 56.58
N PRO A 17 27.24 16.78 57.11
CA PRO A 17 25.84 16.48 56.85
C PRO A 17 25.56 16.61 55.34
N PRO A 18 24.77 15.71 54.73
CA PRO A 18 24.46 15.78 53.31
C PRO A 18 23.79 17.12 52.99
N PRO A 19 24.12 17.77 51.85
CA PRO A 19 23.56 19.07 51.52
C PRO A 19 22.04 18.97 51.44
N LYS A 20 21.34 19.84 52.18
CA LYS A 20 19.88 19.92 52.17
C LYS A 20 19.42 20.19 50.73
N ARG A 21 18.81 19.19 50.09
CA ARG A 21 18.21 19.36 48.77
C ARG A 21 17.10 20.41 48.88
N PRO A 22 17.08 21.45 48.02
CA PRO A 22 16.04 22.46 48.10
C PRO A 22 14.68 21.81 47.89
N HIS A 23 13.74 22.13 48.76
CA HIS A 23 12.36 21.65 48.71
C HIS A 23 11.74 22.05 47.37
N ILE A 24 11.33 21.05 46.57
CA ILE A 24 10.74 21.28 45.25
C ILE A 24 9.32 21.81 45.48
N PHE A 25 9.15 23.10 45.26
CA PHE A 25 7.86 23.78 45.38
C PHE A 25 7.05 23.56 44.09
N TYR A 26 5.99 22.77 44.16
CA TYR A 26 5.01 22.63 43.08
C TYR A 26 3.94 23.71 43.23
N GLY A 27 4.20 24.88 42.65
CA GLY A 27 3.26 25.99 42.51
C GLY A 27 3.54 26.76 41.22
N SER A 28 2.57 27.53 40.71
CA SER A 28 2.68 28.22 39.41
C SER A 28 3.94 29.08 39.35
N LEU A 29 4.83 28.76 38.39
CA LEU A 29 6.10 29.42 38.11
C LEU A 29 5.96 30.87 37.63
N GLU A 30 4.73 31.32 37.39
CA GLU A 30 4.42 32.62 36.79
C GLU A 30 4.87 33.82 37.64
N GLU A 31 4.82 33.72 38.97
CA GLU A 31 5.21 34.83 39.85
C GLU A 31 6.73 34.97 39.94
N LYS A 32 7.45 33.85 39.90
CA LYS A 32 8.92 33.80 39.90
C LYS A 32 9.53 34.23 38.56
N GLU A 33 8.87 33.90 37.46
CA GLU A 33 9.20 34.41 36.12
C GLU A 33 8.94 35.92 36.01
N ARG A 34 7.82 36.40 36.58
CA ARG A 34 7.51 37.84 36.61
C ARG A 34 8.54 38.64 37.42
N GLU A 35 9.00 38.12 38.55
CA GLU A 35 10.05 38.75 39.36
C GLU A 35 11.41 38.75 38.64
N ARG A 36 11.77 37.67 37.94
CA ARG A 36 12.97 37.63 37.08
C ARG A 36 12.95 38.68 35.96
N LEU A 37 11.81 38.83 35.30
CA LEU A 37 11.62 39.84 34.25
C LEU A 37 11.65 41.27 34.83
N ALA A 38 11.07 41.47 36.01
CA ALA A 38 11.10 42.76 36.71
C ALA A 38 12.51 43.14 37.21
N LYS A 39 13.34 42.15 37.56
CA LYS A 39 14.72 42.34 38.03
C LYS A 39 15.75 42.46 36.90
N GLY A 40 15.32 42.36 35.64
CA GLY A 40 16.18 42.52 34.47
C GLY A 40 17.22 41.42 34.27
N GLU A 41 17.06 40.28 34.94
CA GLU A 41 17.98 39.14 34.85
C GLU A 41 17.55 38.22 33.70
N SER A 42 17.70 38.75 32.49
CA SER A 42 17.72 37.95 31.27
C SER A 42 19.00 37.12 31.28
N GLY A 43 18.84 35.81 31.46
CA GLY A 43 19.94 34.86 31.40
C GLY A 43 20.41 34.71 29.96
N LEU A 44 21.25 35.65 29.54
CA LEU A 44 22.09 35.56 28.35
C LEU A 44 23.22 36.55 28.59
N LEU A 45 24.46 36.07 28.56
CA LEU A 45 25.64 36.94 28.57
C LEU A 45 25.40 38.00 27.49
N GLY A 46 25.14 39.24 27.92
CA GLY A 46 24.91 40.35 27.01
C GLY A 46 26.06 40.42 26.03
N LYS A 47 25.82 40.93 24.82
CA LYS A 47 26.85 41.12 23.78
C LYS A 47 28.15 41.72 24.32
N ASP A 48 28.07 42.49 25.40
CA ASP A 48 29.18 43.08 26.15
C ASP A 48 30.09 42.05 26.84
N GLY A 49 29.53 40.99 27.43
CA GLY A 49 30.31 39.91 28.05
C GLY A 49 31.04 39.05 27.02
N VAL A 50 30.43 38.83 25.85
CA VAL A 50 31.06 38.14 24.71
C VAL A 50 32.20 38.99 24.14
N LYS A 51 32.00 40.31 24.03
CA LYS A 51 33.02 41.25 23.55
C LYS A 51 34.22 41.34 24.49
N ALA A 52 33.98 41.42 25.80
CA ALA A 52 35.04 41.45 26.80
C ALA A 52 35.86 40.15 26.84
N ALA A 53 35.23 39.00 26.60
CA ALA A 53 35.92 37.70 26.55
C ALA A 53 36.80 37.53 25.29
N ILE A 54 36.40 38.10 24.16
CA ILE A 54 37.21 38.16 22.93
C ILE A 54 38.42 39.08 23.14
N GLU A 55 38.22 40.25 23.77
CA GLU A 55 39.27 41.24 24.01
C GLU A 55 40.30 40.77 25.05
N ALA A 56 39.87 39.95 26.02
CA ALA A 56 40.74 39.29 26.99
C ALA A 56 41.58 38.13 26.40
N GLY A 57 41.44 37.82 25.10
CA GLY A 57 42.19 36.75 24.44
C GLY A 57 41.77 35.33 24.85
N ASN A 58 40.64 35.18 25.55
CA ASN A 58 40.14 33.89 26.02
C ASN A 58 39.34 33.12 24.95
N ILE A 59 39.05 33.75 23.82
CA ILE A 59 38.33 33.15 22.69
C ILE A 59 39.16 33.32 21.41
N ASN A 60 39.79 32.24 20.94
CA ASN A 60 40.47 32.19 19.65
C ASN A 60 39.45 31.85 18.54
N ILE A 61 38.83 32.86 17.93
CA ILE A 61 38.07 32.68 16.68
C ILE A 61 39.03 32.95 15.52
N SER A 62 39.70 31.90 15.05
CA SER A 62 40.27 31.93 13.70
C SER A 62 39.13 32.13 12.71
N SER A 63 39.29 33.07 11.78
CA SER A 63 38.35 33.46 10.74
C SER A 63 38.05 32.35 9.72
N GLY A 64 37.38 31.29 10.17
CA GLY A 64 36.86 30.21 9.34
C GLY A 64 35.34 30.16 9.48
N GLU A 65 34.66 30.30 8.35
CA GLU A 65 33.25 29.99 8.07
C GLU A 65 32.39 29.67 9.30
N VAL A 66 31.58 30.63 9.73
CA VAL A 66 30.51 30.39 10.71
C VAL A 66 29.48 29.50 10.02
N PHE A 67 29.51 28.20 10.31
CA PHE A 67 28.44 27.29 9.91
C PHE A 67 27.21 27.61 10.77
N ASP A 68 26.16 28.12 10.15
CA ASP A 68 24.97 28.64 10.83
C ASP A 68 24.11 27.48 11.39
N LEU A 69 24.42 27.07 12.62
CA LEU A 69 23.75 25.96 13.30
C LEU A 69 22.28 26.27 13.63
N GLU A 70 21.92 27.57 13.72
CA GLU A 70 20.57 28.04 14.04
C GLU A 70 19.59 27.85 12.86
N ASP A 71 20.05 28.05 11.63
CA ASP A 71 19.23 27.85 10.42
C ASP A 71 18.87 26.37 10.21
N HIS A 72 19.80 25.43 10.44
CA HIS A 72 19.52 24.00 10.36
C HIS A 72 18.62 23.48 11.50
N MET A 73 18.71 24.10 12.68
CA MET A 73 17.81 23.81 13.80
C MET A 73 16.38 24.30 13.51
N SER A 74 16.24 25.46 12.88
CA SER A 74 14.96 26.03 12.43
C SER A 74 14.34 25.20 11.31
N GLU A 75 15.14 24.78 10.32
CA GLU A 75 14.69 23.95 9.20
C GLU A 75 14.17 22.58 9.67
N ARG A 76 14.90 21.92 10.58
CA ARG A 76 14.46 20.66 11.19
C ARG A 76 13.18 20.83 12.00
N GLN A 77 13.00 21.95 12.70
CA GLN A 77 11.75 22.24 13.42
C GLN A 77 10.58 22.51 12.48
N ALA A 78 10.80 23.25 11.40
CA ALA A 78 9.80 23.52 10.37
C ALA A 78 9.35 22.23 9.66
N GLU A 79 10.28 21.31 9.38
CA GLU A 79 9.98 20.01 8.78
C GLU A 79 9.10 19.14 9.68
N VAL A 80 9.40 19.11 10.99
CA VAL A 80 8.59 18.40 11.99
C VAL A 80 7.18 18.98 12.04
N LEU A 81 7.04 20.32 12.08
CA LEU A 81 5.73 20.97 12.06
C LEU A 81 4.95 20.66 10.79
N ALA A 82 5.61 20.66 9.63
CA ALA A 82 4.99 20.29 8.35
C ALA A 82 4.52 18.83 8.34
N GLU A 83 5.26 17.91 8.95
CA GLU A 83 4.85 16.50 9.09
C GLU A 83 3.59 16.37 9.97
N PHE A 84 3.54 17.10 11.08
CA PHE A 84 2.36 17.12 11.95
C PHE A 84 1.11 17.66 11.25
N GLU A 85 1.26 18.74 10.49
CA GLU A 85 0.16 19.28 9.70
C GLU A 85 -0.30 18.31 8.61
N ARG A 86 0.64 17.61 7.93
CA ARG A 86 0.29 16.56 6.96
C ARG A 86 -0.50 15.44 7.63
N ARG A 87 -0.05 14.97 8.79
CA ARG A 87 -0.76 13.93 9.54
C ARG A 87 -2.12 14.39 10.06
N LYS A 88 -2.27 15.66 10.40
CA LYS A 88 -3.56 16.27 10.77
C LYS A 88 -4.51 16.33 9.57
N ARG A 89 -4.04 16.76 8.38
CA ARG A 89 -4.83 16.75 7.14
C ARG A 89 -5.25 15.33 6.76
N ALA A 90 -4.34 14.35 6.81
CA ALA A 90 -4.64 12.95 6.49
C ALA A 90 -5.80 12.39 7.34
N ARG A 91 -5.82 12.69 8.64
CA ARG A 91 -6.91 12.26 9.55
C ARG A 91 -8.24 12.96 9.27
N GLN A 92 -8.20 14.19 8.76
CA GLN A 92 -9.39 14.97 8.40
C GLN A 92 -10.00 14.53 7.06
N ILE A 93 -9.24 13.87 6.19
CA ILE A 93 -9.72 13.39 4.89
C ILE A 93 -10.60 12.16 5.10
N ASN A 94 -11.89 12.34 4.85
CA ASN A 94 -12.86 11.25 4.87
C ASN A 94 -12.70 10.41 3.60
N VAL A 95 -12.27 9.16 3.79
CA VAL A 95 -12.18 8.12 2.74
C VAL A 95 -13.26 7.09 3.00
N SER A 96 -13.79 6.46 1.93
CA SER A 96 -14.80 5.43 2.08
C SER A 96 -14.31 4.23 2.90
N THR A 97 -15.26 3.54 3.52
CA THR A 97 -15.04 2.34 4.33
C THR A 97 -14.88 1.08 3.49
N ASP A 98 -15.34 1.12 2.24
CA ASP A 98 -15.41 -0.05 1.37
C ASP A 98 -14.07 -0.32 0.68
N ASP A 99 -13.52 -1.52 0.91
CA ASP A 99 -12.21 -1.91 0.39
C ASP A 99 -12.14 -1.92 -1.15
N SER A 100 -13.26 -2.24 -1.81
CA SER A 100 -13.36 -2.21 -3.28
C SER A 100 -13.17 -0.80 -3.84
N GLU A 101 -13.77 0.21 -3.21
CA GLU A 101 -13.63 1.61 -3.60
C GLU A 101 -12.22 2.13 -3.31
N VAL A 102 -11.66 1.79 -2.15
CA VAL A 102 -10.28 2.15 -1.79
C VAL A 102 -9.29 1.59 -2.82
N LYS A 103 -9.44 0.32 -3.21
CA LYS A 103 -8.64 -0.32 -4.27
C LYS A 103 -8.81 0.38 -5.62
N ALA A 104 -10.02 0.80 -5.96
CA ALA A 104 -10.28 1.54 -7.18
C ALA A 104 -9.61 2.92 -7.15
N CYS A 105 -9.69 3.65 -6.03
CA CYS A 105 -9.04 4.95 -5.86
C CYS A 105 -7.52 4.85 -5.97
N LEU A 106 -6.91 3.86 -5.33
CA LEU A 106 -5.46 3.62 -5.44
C LEU A 106 -5.04 3.31 -6.87
N ARG A 107 -5.80 2.46 -7.58
CA ARG A 107 -5.58 2.18 -9.01
C ARG A 107 -5.68 3.46 -9.85
N ALA A 108 -6.68 4.29 -9.57
CA ALA A 108 -6.93 5.53 -10.30
C ALA A 108 -5.85 6.60 -10.04
N LEU A 109 -5.17 6.55 -8.89
CA LEU A 109 -4.00 7.37 -8.57
C LEU A 109 -2.69 6.78 -9.12
N GLY A 110 -2.72 5.59 -9.73
CA GLY A 110 -1.52 4.90 -10.23
C GLY A 110 -0.67 4.25 -9.13
N GLU A 111 -1.21 4.16 -7.91
CA GLU A 111 -0.51 3.62 -6.75
C GLU A 111 -0.73 2.10 -6.64
N PRO A 112 0.20 1.34 -6.04
CA PRO A 112 0.03 -0.09 -5.81
C PRO A 112 -1.28 -0.40 -5.07
N ILE A 113 -2.08 -1.30 -5.64
CA ILE A 113 -3.45 -1.59 -5.15
C ILE A 113 -3.39 -2.26 -3.77
N THR A 114 -2.49 -3.24 -3.60
CA THR A 114 -2.27 -3.96 -2.35
C THR A 114 -0.78 -4.18 -2.12
N LEU A 115 -0.30 -3.91 -0.91
CA LEU A 115 1.05 -4.29 -0.47
C LEU A 115 1.01 -5.66 0.23
N PHE A 116 2.15 -6.35 0.30
CA PHE A 116 2.23 -7.65 0.97
C PHE A 116 1.97 -7.49 2.47
N GLY A 117 1.10 -8.33 3.04
CA GLY A 117 0.72 -8.27 4.46
C GLY A 117 -0.24 -7.13 4.83
N GLU A 118 -0.66 -6.30 3.88
CA GLU A 118 -1.52 -5.13 4.13
C GLU A 118 -3.00 -5.53 4.31
N GLY A 119 -3.56 -5.21 5.48
CA GLY A 119 -4.99 -5.35 5.75
C GLY A 119 -5.86 -4.23 5.13
N PRO A 120 -7.20 -4.39 5.05
CA PRO A 120 -8.10 -3.35 4.57
C PRO A 120 -8.00 -2.01 5.33
N ALA A 121 -7.73 -2.07 6.63
CA ALA A 121 -7.57 -0.87 7.47
C ALA A 121 -6.30 -0.08 7.10
N GLU A 122 -5.16 -0.76 6.97
CA GLU A 122 -3.88 -0.15 6.59
C GLU A 122 -3.92 0.41 5.17
N ARG A 123 -4.58 -0.29 4.25
CA ARG A 123 -4.80 0.20 2.88
C ARG A 123 -5.56 1.52 2.84
N ARG A 124 -6.61 1.64 3.65
CA ARG A 124 -7.39 2.87 3.77
C ARG A 124 -6.58 4.00 4.40
N GLU A 125 -5.72 3.68 5.38
CA GLU A 125 -4.80 4.66 5.98
C GLU A 125 -3.75 5.15 4.98
N ARG A 126 -3.18 4.24 4.19
CA ARG A 126 -2.27 4.59 3.10
C ARG A 126 -2.93 5.51 2.08
N LEU A 127 -4.16 5.20 1.67
CA LEU A 127 -4.92 6.10 0.78
C LEU A 127 -5.12 7.49 1.39
N ARG A 128 -5.42 7.61 2.70
CA ARG A 128 -5.50 8.90 3.40
C ARG A 128 -4.16 9.66 3.39
N ASN A 129 -3.06 8.97 3.62
CA ASN A 129 -1.72 9.55 3.61
C ASN A 129 -1.37 10.08 2.21
N ILE A 130 -1.63 9.30 1.16
CA ILE A 130 -1.41 9.71 -0.22
C ILE A 130 -2.26 10.94 -0.57
N LEU A 131 -3.55 10.93 -0.24
CA LEU A 131 -4.46 12.06 -0.48
C LEU A 131 -4.08 13.32 0.31
N SER A 132 -3.38 13.19 1.43
CA SER A 132 -2.89 14.34 2.20
C SER A 132 -1.74 15.10 1.51
N VAL A 133 -1.00 14.41 0.64
CA VAL A 133 0.11 14.98 -0.14
C VAL A 133 -0.37 15.44 -1.51
N VAL A 134 -1.16 14.60 -2.19
CA VAL A 134 -1.60 14.83 -3.58
C VAL A 134 -2.84 15.74 -3.65
N GLY A 135 -3.64 15.79 -2.59
CA GLY A 135 -4.93 16.50 -2.56
C GLY A 135 -6.09 15.66 -3.10
N THR A 136 -7.31 16.01 -2.71
CA THR A 136 -8.54 15.26 -3.07
C THR A 136 -8.97 15.44 -4.52
N ASP A 137 -8.41 16.42 -5.24
CA ASP A 137 -8.77 16.74 -6.61
C ASP A 137 -8.18 15.77 -7.65
N ALA A 138 -7.07 15.09 -7.34
CA ALA A 138 -6.50 14.07 -8.19
C ALA A 138 -7.47 12.88 -8.42
N LEU A 139 -8.28 12.55 -7.40
CA LEU A 139 -9.25 11.48 -7.48
C LEU A 139 -10.46 11.83 -8.38
N LYS A 140 -10.82 13.11 -8.48
CA LYS A 140 -11.90 13.57 -9.38
C LYS A 140 -11.46 13.52 -10.84
N LYS A 141 -10.20 13.83 -11.11
CA LYS A 141 -9.64 13.80 -12.46
C LYS A 141 -9.53 12.38 -13.00
N SER A 142 -9.08 11.43 -12.18
CA SER A 142 -8.95 10.03 -12.60
C SER A 142 -10.30 9.34 -12.86
N ARG A 143 -11.35 9.63 -12.07
CA ARG A 143 -12.71 9.16 -12.35
C ARG A 143 -13.22 9.59 -13.73
N LYS A 144 -12.91 10.83 -14.14
CA LYS A 144 -13.28 11.35 -15.46
C LYS A 144 -12.51 10.66 -16.60
N ASP A 145 -11.25 10.32 -16.37
CA ASP A 145 -10.43 9.60 -17.35
C ASP A 145 -10.88 8.14 -17.50
N ASP A 146 -11.26 7.46 -16.40
CA ASP A 146 -11.84 6.12 -16.43
C ASP A 146 -13.15 6.08 -17.23
N ASP A 147 -14.07 7.02 -17.01
CA ASP A 147 -15.31 7.09 -17.79
C ASP A 147 -15.06 7.41 -19.28
N LYS A 148 -14.04 8.22 -19.58
CA LYS A 148 -13.60 8.48 -20.96
C LYS A 148 -13.04 7.22 -21.62
N SER A 149 -12.28 6.40 -20.88
CA SER A 149 -11.73 5.13 -21.37
C SER A 149 -12.82 4.11 -21.67
N LYS A 150 -13.85 3.99 -20.82
CA LYS A 150 -15.01 3.12 -21.07
C LYS A 150 -15.76 3.52 -22.32
N LYS A 151 -16.00 4.82 -22.51
CA LYS A 151 -16.64 5.35 -23.73
C LYS A 151 -15.83 5.02 -24.99
N SER A 152 -14.50 5.15 -24.94
CA SER A 152 -13.64 4.78 -26.07
C SER A 152 -13.72 3.28 -26.39
N LYS A 153 -13.81 2.41 -25.38
CA LYS A 153 -13.92 0.95 -25.59
C LYS A 153 -15.23 0.55 -26.25
N GLU A 154 -16.31 1.29 -26.00
CA GLU A 154 -17.60 1.11 -26.68
C GLU A 154 -17.54 1.58 -28.14
N GLU A 155 -16.82 2.67 -28.41
CA GLU A 155 -16.53 3.15 -29.78
C GLU A 155 -15.67 2.16 -30.58
N TYR A 156 -14.68 1.51 -29.96
CA TYR A 156 -13.91 0.41 -30.57
C TYR A 156 -14.71 -0.87 -30.83
N GLN A 157 -15.92 -1.02 -30.27
CA GLN A 157 -16.82 -2.14 -30.61
C GLN A 157 -17.63 -1.89 -31.87
N GLN A 158 -17.44 -0.75 -32.54
CA GLN A 158 -18.08 -0.50 -33.82
C GLN A 158 -17.54 -1.48 -34.86
N THR A 159 -18.41 -2.39 -35.31
CA THR A 159 -18.05 -3.37 -36.35
C THR A 159 -17.92 -2.65 -37.69
N TRP A 160 -16.69 -2.52 -38.17
CA TRP A 160 -16.38 -1.93 -39.47
C TRP A 160 -16.37 -3.02 -40.56
N TYR A 161 -17.03 -2.76 -41.69
CA TYR A 161 -17.03 -3.65 -42.85
C TYR A 161 -16.17 -3.07 -43.97
N HIS A 162 -15.39 -3.93 -44.61
CA HIS A 162 -14.62 -3.60 -45.81
C HIS A 162 -15.00 -4.55 -46.95
N GLU A 163 -14.97 -4.02 -48.17
CA GLU A 163 -15.17 -4.85 -49.35
C GLU A 163 -14.02 -5.84 -49.50
N GLY A 164 -14.36 -7.09 -49.83
CA GLY A 164 -13.38 -8.16 -50.03
C GLY A 164 -13.11 -8.42 -51.50
N PRO A 165 -11.97 -9.05 -51.85
CA PRO A 165 -11.66 -9.42 -53.22
C PRO A 165 -12.66 -10.44 -53.78
N ARG A 166 -12.76 -10.54 -55.11
CA ARG A 166 -13.76 -11.44 -55.74
C ARG A 166 -13.50 -12.92 -55.45
N SER A 167 -12.24 -13.31 -55.23
CA SER A 167 -11.84 -14.64 -54.77
C SER A 167 -12.50 -15.01 -53.44
N LEU A 168 -12.59 -14.06 -52.49
CA LEU A 168 -13.22 -14.27 -51.18
C LEU A 168 -14.72 -14.52 -51.33
N LYS A 169 -15.38 -13.85 -52.28
CA LYS A 169 -16.80 -14.11 -52.58
C LYS A 169 -17.01 -15.54 -53.09
N THR A 170 -16.19 -16.00 -54.03
CA THR A 170 -16.27 -17.37 -54.56
C THR A 170 -16.02 -18.41 -53.48
N ALA A 171 -15.01 -18.19 -52.62
CA ALA A 171 -14.72 -19.07 -51.49
C ALA A 171 -15.89 -19.13 -50.48
N ARG A 172 -16.49 -17.98 -50.15
CA ARG A 172 -17.68 -17.90 -49.29
C ARG A 172 -18.88 -18.65 -49.90
N LEU A 173 -19.09 -18.53 -51.20
CA LEU A 173 -20.15 -19.26 -51.91
C LEU A 173 -19.90 -20.78 -51.88
N TRP A 174 -18.64 -21.20 -52.07
CA TRP A 174 -18.27 -22.61 -51.95
C TRP A 174 -18.51 -23.14 -50.54
N LEU A 175 -18.12 -22.40 -49.50
CA LEU A 175 -18.39 -22.74 -48.09
C LEU A 175 -19.89 -22.83 -47.83
N ALA A 176 -20.70 -21.91 -48.36
CA ALA A 176 -22.15 -21.98 -48.24
C ALA A 176 -22.70 -23.26 -48.91
N ASN A 177 -22.32 -23.55 -50.15
CA ASN A 177 -22.73 -24.75 -50.86
C ASN A 177 -22.28 -26.06 -50.17
N TYR A 178 -21.14 -26.03 -49.48
CA TYR A 178 -20.64 -27.17 -48.70
C TYR A 178 -21.35 -27.34 -47.36
N SER A 179 -21.58 -26.24 -46.63
CA SER A 179 -22.04 -26.25 -45.24
C SER A 179 -23.56 -26.30 -45.10
N LEU A 180 -24.31 -25.63 -45.98
CA LEU A 180 -25.77 -25.57 -45.88
C LEU A 180 -26.43 -26.95 -46.01
N PRO A 181 -26.09 -27.81 -46.99
CA PRO A 181 -26.67 -29.15 -47.08
C PRO A 181 -26.33 -30.03 -45.86
N ARG A 182 -25.14 -29.86 -45.28
CA ARG A 182 -24.73 -30.57 -44.06
C ARG A 182 -25.49 -30.09 -42.84
N ALA A 183 -25.73 -28.79 -42.74
CA ALA A 183 -26.54 -28.22 -41.66
C ALA A 183 -27.99 -28.73 -41.74
N VAL A 184 -28.55 -28.84 -42.94
CA VAL A 184 -29.88 -29.45 -43.16
C VAL A 184 -29.88 -30.90 -42.71
N LYS A 185 -28.91 -31.72 -43.15
CA LYS A 185 -28.79 -33.12 -42.70
C LYS A 185 -28.70 -33.25 -41.18
N ARG A 186 -27.86 -32.43 -40.54
CA ARG A 186 -27.72 -32.40 -39.08
C ARG A 186 -29.02 -32.03 -38.37
N LEU A 187 -29.78 -31.06 -38.89
CA LEU A 187 -31.09 -30.69 -38.33
C LEU A 187 -32.11 -31.82 -38.51
N GLU A 188 -32.08 -32.50 -39.64
CA GLU A 188 -32.97 -33.63 -39.90
C GLU A 188 -32.67 -34.82 -38.98
N GLU A 189 -31.38 -35.16 -38.82
CA GLU A 189 -30.93 -36.14 -37.82
C GLU A 189 -31.38 -35.74 -36.41
N ALA A 190 -31.26 -34.46 -36.04
CA ALA A 190 -31.72 -33.97 -34.74
C ALA A 190 -33.24 -34.08 -34.56
N ARG A 191 -34.04 -33.88 -35.62
CA ARG A 191 -35.49 -34.09 -35.60
C ARG A 191 -35.82 -35.57 -35.43
N LEU A 192 -35.18 -36.45 -36.21
CA LEU A 192 -35.36 -37.90 -36.07
C LEU A 192 -35.01 -38.36 -34.65
N LEU A 193 -33.91 -37.87 -34.07
CA LEU A 193 -33.52 -38.16 -32.69
C LEU A 193 -34.51 -37.63 -31.64
N LYS A 194 -35.29 -36.59 -31.96
CA LYS A 194 -36.36 -36.06 -31.10
C LYS A 194 -37.61 -36.93 -31.16
N GLU A 195 -37.94 -37.48 -32.33
CA GLU A 195 -39.08 -38.40 -32.50
C GLU A 195 -38.88 -39.75 -31.79
N ILE A 196 -37.62 -40.13 -31.51
CA ILE A 196 -37.32 -41.33 -30.72
C ILE A 196 -37.85 -41.16 -29.28
N PRO A 197 -38.57 -42.17 -28.73
CA PRO A 197 -39.06 -42.14 -27.36
C PRO A 197 -37.96 -41.89 -26.32
N GLU A 198 -38.28 -41.15 -25.26
CA GLU A 198 -37.31 -40.75 -24.24
C GLU A 198 -36.58 -41.96 -23.61
N ALA A 199 -37.30 -43.06 -23.36
CA ALA A 199 -36.76 -44.28 -22.79
C ALA A 199 -35.60 -44.86 -23.62
N THR A 200 -35.68 -44.81 -24.94
CA THR A 200 -34.61 -45.27 -25.83
C THR A 200 -33.41 -44.33 -25.75
N ARG A 201 -33.63 -43.00 -25.71
CA ARG A 201 -32.55 -42.01 -25.61
C ARG A 201 -31.79 -42.10 -24.28
N THR A 202 -32.51 -42.30 -23.17
CA THR A 202 -31.90 -42.44 -21.84
C THR A 202 -31.12 -43.74 -21.74
N SER A 203 -31.62 -44.85 -22.30
CA SER A 203 -30.90 -46.11 -22.42
C SER A 203 -29.58 -45.95 -23.19
N GLN A 204 -29.61 -45.33 -24.38
CA GLN A 204 -28.40 -45.06 -25.16
C GLN A 204 -27.40 -44.17 -24.41
N ARG A 205 -27.88 -43.15 -23.69
CA ARG A 205 -27.02 -42.29 -22.86
C ARG A 205 -26.38 -43.07 -21.71
N GLN A 206 -27.11 -43.97 -21.06
CA GLN A 206 -26.56 -44.83 -20.00
C GLN A 206 -25.50 -45.80 -20.55
N GLU A 207 -25.73 -46.37 -21.73
CA GLU A 207 -24.76 -47.21 -22.42
C GLU A 207 -23.47 -46.45 -22.75
N LEU A 208 -23.58 -45.23 -23.28
CA LEU A 208 -22.44 -44.33 -23.48
C LEU A 208 -21.71 -44.02 -22.16
N HIS A 209 -22.45 -43.75 -21.08
CA HIS A 209 -21.83 -43.50 -19.77
C HIS A 209 -21.07 -44.73 -19.26
N LYS A 210 -21.59 -45.93 -19.51
CA LYS A 210 -20.94 -47.21 -19.18
C LYS A 210 -19.68 -47.42 -20.03
N SER A 211 -19.76 -47.19 -21.34
CA SER A 211 -18.61 -47.38 -22.25
C SER A 211 -17.48 -46.40 -21.93
N LEU A 212 -17.80 -45.14 -21.65
CA LEU A 212 -16.82 -44.13 -21.23
C LEU A 212 -16.18 -44.48 -19.87
N ARG A 213 -16.97 -44.97 -18.89
CA ARG A 213 -16.44 -45.39 -17.59
C ARG A 213 -15.49 -46.57 -17.73
N VAL A 214 -15.83 -47.58 -18.53
CA VAL A 214 -14.99 -48.75 -18.78
C VAL A 214 -13.74 -48.37 -19.56
N GLY A 215 -13.86 -47.49 -20.56
CA GLY A 215 -12.73 -46.96 -21.33
C GLY A 215 -11.73 -46.17 -20.48
N LEU A 216 -12.22 -45.33 -19.56
CA LEU A 216 -11.39 -44.60 -18.60
C LEU A 216 -10.70 -45.53 -17.59
N ALA A 217 -11.39 -46.57 -17.11
CA ALA A 217 -10.78 -47.59 -16.25
C ALA A 217 -9.66 -48.35 -16.98
N SER A 218 -9.89 -48.74 -18.25
CA SER A 218 -8.89 -49.39 -19.10
C SER A 218 -7.71 -48.47 -19.44
N ALA A 219 -7.94 -47.19 -19.73
CA ALA A 219 -6.87 -46.21 -19.94
C ALA A 219 -6.05 -45.97 -18.67
N ARG A 220 -6.70 -45.93 -17.50
CA ARG A 220 -6.03 -45.78 -16.20
C ARG A 220 -5.19 -47.01 -15.83
N LEU A 221 -5.69 -48.22 -16.08
CA LEU A 221 -4.92 -49.46 -15.93
C LEU A 221 -3.68 -49.48 -16.83
N ARG A 222 -3.84 -49.13 -18.11
CA ARG A 222 -2.71 -49.05 -19.07
C ARG A 222 -1.69 -47.98 -18.69
N PHE A 223 -2.12 -46.85 -18.14
CA PHE A 223 -1.22 -45.81 -17.64
C PHE A 223 -0.47 -46.26 -16.37
N CYS A 224 -1.13 -46.99 -15.46
CA CYS A 224 -0.50 -47.53 -14.26
C CYS A 224 0.58 -48.58 -14.61
N GLN A 225 0.28 -49.48 -15.55
CA GLN A 225 1.20 -50.52 -16.01
C GLN A 225 2.45 -49.94 -16.68
N LYS A 226 2.29 -48.89 -17.52
CA LYS A 226 3.43 -48.18 -18.13
C LYS A 226 4.31 -47.43 -17.13
N ARG A 227 3.80 -47.10 -15.94
CA ARG A 227 4.55 -46.42 -14.88
C ARG A 227 5.28 -47.40 -13.96
N SER A 228 4.89 -48.67 -13.94
CA SER A 228 5.58 -49.73 -13.18
C SER A 228 6.71 -50.39 -13.95
N GLU A 229 6.73 -50.24 -15.28
CA GLU A 229 7.72 -50.87 -16.18
C GLU A 229 8.89 -49.94 -16.57
N GLY A 230 8.92 -48.70 -16.08
CA GLY A 230 10.00 -47.73 -16.29
C GLY A 230 10.44 -47.10 -14.98
#